data_AF-A0AAN8ZT21-F1
#
_entry.id   AF-A0AAN8ZT21-F1
#
_cell.length_a   1.000
_cell.length_b   1.000
_cell.length_c   1.000
_cell.angle_alpha   90.00
_cell.angle_beta   90.00
_cell.angle_gamma   90.00
#
_symmetry.space_group_name_H-M   'P 1'
#
loop_
_entity.id
_entity.type
_entity.pdbx_description
1 polymer ?
#
loop_
_entity_poly.entity_id
_entity_poly.type
_entity_poly.pdbx_seq_one_letter_code
_entity_poly.pdbx_strand_id
1 'polypeptide(L)'
;MQPGITVMMINMSNSTSFNITVVNDLNLYPEQVSSDGRQKREEYHLTPKDGNIQSDVLLLNGSPLQLTDSLDIPAMNPKLVDPASPIILAPDSIVFATLRDFNAPACA
;
A
#
# COMPACT_ATOMS: atom_id res chain seq x y z
N MET A 1 9.61 -18.49 -3.34
CA MET A 1 8.97 -17.16 -3.21
C MET A 1 7.49 -17.38 -3.41
N GLN A 2 6.62 -16.76 -2.59
CA GLN A 2 5.18 -16.78 -2.89
C GLN A 2 4.90 -15.80 -4.05
N PRO A 3 4.05 -16.15 -5.00
CA PRO A 3 3.69 -15.26 -6.10
C PRO A 3 3.01 -14.00 -5.53
N GLY A 4 3.27 -12.86 -6.15
CA GLY A 4 2.71 -11.59 -5.70
C GLY A 4 3.19 -10.43 -6.55
N ILE A 5 2.51 -9.30 -6.40
CA ILE A 5 2.88 -8.04 -7.03
C ILE A 5 2.93 -6.93 -5.98
N THR A 6 3.70 -5.89 -6.26
CA THR A 6 3.62 -4.62 -5.53
C THR A 6 3.27 -3.52 -6.51
N VAL A 7 2.27 -2.73 -6.17
CA VAL A 7 1.86 -1.56 -6.96
C VAL A 7 2.24 -0.30 -6.17
N MET A 8 2.95 0.62 -6.84
CA MET A 8 3.21 1.96 -6.32
C MET A 8 2.22 2.92 -6.96
N MET A 9 1.50 3.68 -6.15
CA MET A 9 0.55 4.69 -6.61
C MET A 9 0.90 6.04 -6.00
N ILE A 10 0.82 7.10 -6.81
CA ILE A 10 1.15 8.47 -6.42
C ILE A 10 -0.09 9.33 -6.63
N ASN A 11 -0.57 9.96 -5.56
CA ASN A 11 -1.61 10.98 -5.64
C ASN A 11 -0.97 12.36 -5.60
N MET A 12 -1.04 13.09 -6.72
CA MET A 12 -0.54 14.47 -6.85
C MET A 12 -1.65 15.53 -6.71
N SER A 13 -2.86 15.12 -6.32
CA SER A 13 -3.92 16.06 -5.95
C SER A 13 -3.71 16.52 -4.52
N ASN A 14 -3.79 17.84 -4.30
CA ASN A 14 -3.68 18.44 -2.97
C ASN A 14 -4.98 18.45 -2.15
N SER A 15 -6.06 17.92 -2.70
CA SER A 15 -7.41 18.03 -2.10
C SER A 15 -8.26 16.78 -2.27
N THR A 16 -7.93 15.92 -3.24
CA THR A 16 -8.75 14.77 -3.58
C THR A 16 -8.13 13.48 -3.06
N SER A 17 -8.93 12.64 -2.42
CA SER A 17 -8.57 11.25 -2.13
C SER A 17 -9.12 10.32 -3.20
N PHE A 18 -8.41 9.23 -3.48
CA PHE A 18 -8.83 8.22 -4.45
C PHE A 18 -9.06 6.86 -3.78
N ASN A 19 -10.11 6.16 -4.22
CA ASN A 19 -10.38 4.78 -3.82
C ASN A 19 -10.01 3.87 -5.00
N ILE A 20 -8.97 3.05 -4.82
CA ILE A 20 -8.43 2.20 -5.87
C ILE A 20 -8.76 0.74 -5.59
N THR A 21 -9.42 0.08 -6.53
CA THR A 21 -9.68 -1.37 -6.50
C THR A 21 -8.77 -2.05 -7.51
N VAL A 22 -8.10 -3.13 -7.09
CA VAL A 22 -7.25 -3.93 -7.95
C VAL A 22 -7.98 -5.22 -8.32
N VAL A 23 -8.11 -5.49 -9.62
CA VAL A 23 -8.78 -6.67 -10.15
C VAL A 23 -7.79 -7.47 -10.99
N ASN A 24 -7.86 -8.80 -10.92
CA ASN A 24 -7.10 -9.69 -11.80
C ASN A 24 -8.01 -10.15 -12.95
N ASP A 25 -7.83 -9.54 -14.12
CA ASP A 25 -8.67 -9.79 -15.31
C ASP A 25 -8.36 -11.13 -16.01
N LEU A 26 -7.32 -11.86 -15.58
CA LEU A 26 -7.02 -13.20 -16.10
C LEU A 26 -7.85 -14.31 -15.45
N ASN A 27 -8.63 -13.98 -14.41
CA ASN A 27 -9.55 -14.93 -13.78
C ASN A 27 -10.86 -14.96 -14.56
N LEU A 28 -11.04 -15.98 -15.43
CA LEU A 28 -12.27 -16.27 -16.19
C LEU A 28 -13.53 -16.42 -15.32
N TYR A 29 -13.35 -16.61 -14.01
CA TYR A 29 -14.40 -16.54 -13.00
C TYR A 29 -13.89 -15.63 -11.87
N PRO A 30 -14.41 -14.41 -11.70
CA PRO A 30 -14.14 -13.64 -10.50
C PRO A 30 -14.86 -14.36 -9.36
N GLU A 31 -14.14 -15.24 -8.66
CA GLU A 31 -14.63 -15.72 -7.37
C GLU A 31 -15.03 -14.50 -6.55
N GLN A 32 -16.27 -14.48 -6.06
CA GLN A 32 -16.69 -13.49 -5.08
C GLN A 32 -15.66 -13.53 -3.97
N VAL A 33 -14.91 -12.45 -3.85
CA VAL A 33 -13.64 -12.40 -3.10
C VAL A 33 -13.97 -12.49 -1.62
N SER A 34 -14.15 -13.71 -1.12
CA SER A 34 -14.31 -13.96 0.29
C SER A 34 -12.93 -13.83 0.93
N SER A 35 -12.84 -12.94 1.92
CA SER A 35 -11.64 -12.63 2.69
C SER A 35 -11.06 -13.86 3.41
N ASP A 36 -11.89 -14.88 3.65
CA ASP A 36 -11.62 -16.04 4.52
C ASP A 36 -10.49 -16.98 4.05
N GLY A 37 -9.85 -16.75 2.90
CA GLY A 37 -8.73 -17.56 2.40
C GLY A 37 -7.56 -16.82 1.78
N ARG A 38 -7.63 -15.49 1.59
CA ARG A 38 -6.55 -14.71 0.95
C ARG A 38 -5.68 -14.04 2.00
N GLN A 39 -4.38 -14.01 1.75
CA GLN A 39 -3.44 -13.28 2.60
C GLN A 39 -3.82 -11.79 2.64
N LYS A 40 -3.70 -11.18 3.82
CA LYS A 40 -3.93 -9.74 3.97
C LYS A 40 -2.99 -8.97 3.05
N ARG A 41 -3.52 -7.92 2.42
CA ARG A 41 -2.73 -6.99 1.63
C ARG A 41 -1.90 -6.12 2.57
N GLU A 42 -0.64 -5.91 2.21
CA GLU A 42 0.25 -5.02 2.97
C GLU A 42 0.25 -3.65 2.31
N GLU A 43 -0.07 -2.61 3.08
CA GLU A 43 -0.08 -1.24 2.60
C GLU A 43 0.89 -0.36 3.39
N TYR A 44 1.68 0.42 2.66
CA TYR A 44 2.65 1.37 3.18
C TYR A 44 2.25 2.74 2.67
N HIS A 45 1.54 3.49 3.52
CA HIS A 45 1.06 4.84 3.21
C HIS A 45 2.12 5.84 3.63
N LEU A 46 2.68 6.57 2.66
CA LEU A 46 3.65 7.64 2.88
C LEU A 46 2.96 8.98 2.72
N THR A 47 2.95 9.77 3.78
CA THR A 47 2.44 11.14 3.78
C THR A 47 3.50 12.12 4.29
N PRO A 48 3.52 13.36 3.79
CA PRO A 48 4.34 14.39 4.39
C PRO A 48 3.88 14.69 5.82
N LYS A 49 4.84 14.95 6.72
CA LYS A 49 4.51 15.42 8.07
C LYS A 49 3.69 16.71 7.99
N ASP A 50 2.61 16.77 8.77
CA ASP A 50 1.69 17.89 8.85
C ASP A 50 1.04 18.30 7.50
N GLY A 51 1.05 17.40 6.50
CA GLY A 51 0.55 17.69 5.15
C GLY A 51 1.46 18.62 4.33
N ASN A 52 2.66 18.93 4.81
CA ASN A 52 3.58 19.84 4.14
C ASN A 52 4.52 19.07 3.19
N ILE A 53 4.27 19.16 1.88
CA ILE A 53 5.09 18.50 0.83
C ILE A 53 6.57 18.93 0.82
N GLN A 54 6.92 20.02 1.50
CA GLN A 54 8.32 20.46 1.67
C GLN A 54 8.96 19.97 2.98
N SER A 55 8.24 19.19 3.79
CA SER A 55 8.80 18.59 4.98
C SER A 55 9.90 17.60 4.62
N ASP A 56 10.96 17.58 5.43
CA ASP A 56 12.04 16.60 5.42
C ASP A 56 11.67 15.30 6.15
N VAL A 57 10.47 15.24 6.75
CA VAL A 57 9.97 14.06 7.47
C VAL A 57 8.77 13.47 6.74
N LEU A 58 8.89 12.20 6.37
CA LEU A 58 7.78 11.38 5.90
C LEU A 58 7.19 10.56 7.05
N LEU A 59 5.88 10.36 7.01
CA LEU A 59 5.17 9.46 7.90
C LEU A 59 4.86 8.16 7.15
N LEU A 60 5.25 7.02 7.71
CA LEU A 60 4.77 5.70 7.29
C LEU A 60 3.57 5.29 8.14
N ASN A 61 2.41 5.12 7.52
CA ASN A 61 1.17 4.76 8.19
C ASN A 61 0.87 5.67 9.40
N GLY A 62 1.22 6.96 9.29
CA GLY A 62 1.09 7.98 10.34
C GLY A 62 2.27 8.08 11.32
N SER A 63 3.24 7.17 11.28
CA SER A 63 4.42 7.19 12.16
C SER A 63 5.63 7.82 11.45
N PRO A 64 6.36 8.78 12.06
CA PRO A 64 7.54 9.38 11.43
C PRO A 64 8.61 8.35 11.09
N LEU A 65 9.09 8.41 9.85
CA LEU A 65 10.29 7.70 9.42
C LEU A 65 11.52 8.53 9.80
N GLN A 66 12.03 8.28 10.99
CA GLN A 66 13.26 8.87 11.50
C GLN A 66 14.16 7.76 12.03
N LEU A 67 15.47 8.01 12.00
CA LEU A 67 16.40 7.09 12.62
C LEU A 67 16.09 6.95 14.11
N THR A 68 16.36 5.77 14.67
CA THR A 68 16.28 5.55 16.11
C THR A 68 17.32 6.41 16.84
N ASP A 69 17.26 6.46 18.17
CA ASP A 69 18.29 7.12 18.99
C ASP A 69 19.70 6.52 18.77
N SER A 70 19.76 5.25 18.32
CA SER A 70 20.98 4.54 17.92
C SER A 70 21.40 4.78 16.46
N LEU A 71 20.70 5.66 15.73
CA LEU A 71 20.90 5.98 14.31
C LEU A 71 20.58 4.83 13.34
N ASP A 72 19.80 3.85 13.79
CA ASP A 72 19.37 2.73 12.95
C ASP A 72 18.15 3.11 12.09
N ILE A 73 17.99 2.43 10.94
CA ILE A 73 16.80 2.56 10.09
C ILE A 73 15.61 1.95 10.85
N PRO A 74 14.49 2.68 11.03
CA PRO A 74 13.34 2.17 11.74
C PRO A 74 12.66 1.03 10.98
N ALA A 75 11.97 0.16 11.70
CA ALA A 75 11.17 -0.90 11.09
C ALA A 75 10.06 -0.32 10.21
N MET A 76 10.01 -0.72 8.94
CA MET A 76 8.96 -0.32 8.00
C MET A 76 7.80 -1.31 8.09
N ASN A 77 6.93 -1.12 9.07
CA ASN A 77 5.81 -2.03 9.29
C ASN A 77 4.61 -1.70 8.37
N PRO A 78 4.03 -2.70 7.68
CA PRO A 78 2.84 -2.48 6.87
C PRO A 78 1.58 -2.31 7.72
N LYS A 79 0.58 -1.69 7.11
CA LYS A 79 -0.82 -1.85 7.51
C LYS A 79 -1.37 -3.08 6.81
N LEU A 80 -1.88 -4.05 7.58
CA LEU A 80 -2.54 -5.23 7.02
C LEU A 80 -4.01 -4.92 6.74
N VAL A 81 -4.41 -5.00 5.47
CA VAL A 81 -5.74 -4.61 4.99
C VAL A 81 -6.41 -5.80 4.31
N ASP A 82 -7.73 -5.87 4.41
CA ASP A 82 -8.54 -6.85 3.70
C ASP A 82 -8.35 -6.68 2.17
N PRO A 83 -8.01 -7.75 1.43
CA PRO A 83 -7.78 -7.66 -0.02
C PRO A 83 -9.01 -7.20 -0.81
N ALA A 84 -10.23 -7.39 -0.31
CA ALA A 84 -11.47 -6.91 -0.94
C ALA A 84 -11.77 -5.43 -0.65
N SER A 85 -11.13 -4.84 0.37
CA SER A 85 -11.27 -3.41 0.65
C SER A 85 -10.52 -2.57 -0.39
N PRO A 86 -11.01 -1.38 -0.75
CA PRO A 86 -10.28 -0.47 -1.62
C PRO A 86 -9.02 0.06 -0.93
N ILE A 87 -8.00 0.38 -1.73
CA ILE A 87 -6.81 1.11 -1.30
C ILE A 87 -7.17 2.59 -1.30
N ILE A 88 -6.99 3.27 -0.17
CA ILE A 88 -7.32 4.70 -0.03
C ILE A 88 -6.05 5.52 -0.21
N LEU A 89 -6.00 6.34 -1.25
CA LEU A 89 -4.91 7.26 -1.52
C LEU A 89 -5.27 8.66 -1.02
N ALA A 90 -4.58 9.15 0.00
CA ALA A 90 -4.75 10.51 0.52
C ALA A 90 -4.18 11.57 -0.45
N PRO A 91 -4.55 12.86 -0.33
CA PRO A 91 -3.90 13.94 -1.09
C PRO A 91 -2.39 13.97 -0.86
N ASP A 92 -1.63 14.39 -1.88
CA ASP A 92 -0.16 14.54 -1.85
C ASP A 92 0.57 13.36 -1.17
N SER A 93 0.22 12.14 -1.57
CA SER A 93 0.68 10.91 -0.92
C SER A 93 1.17 9.84 -1.89
N ILE A 94 1.94 8.90 -1.35
CA ILE A 94 2.42 7.72 -2.06
C ILE A 94 1.97 6.49 -1.28
N VAL A 95 1.47 5.47 -1.97
CA VAL A 95 1.12 4.19 -1.34
C VAL A 95 1.81 3.06 -2.09
N PHE A 96 2.52 2.20 -1.35
CA PHE A 96 2.92 0.88 -1.82
C PHE A 96 1.91 -0.15 -1.31
N ALA A 97 1.34 -0.93 -2.21
CA ALA A 97 0.42 -2.00 -1.87
C ALA A 97 0.95 -3.33 -2.41
N THR A 98 1.25 -4.26 -1.51
CA THR A 98 1.73 -5.59 -1.85
C THR A 98 0.58 -6.58 -1.77
N LEU A 99 0.21 -7.12 -2.94
CA LEU A 99 -0.80 -8.16 -3.09
C LEU A 99 -0.09 -9.51 -3.12
N ARG A 100 -0.16 -10.19 -1.97
CA ARG A 100 0.32 -11.57 -1.82
C ARG A 100 -0.62 -12.53 -2.53
N ASP A 101 -0.10 -13.65 -3.01
CA ASP A 101 -0.81 -14.66 -3.80
C ASP A 101 -1.46 -14.11 -5.08
N PHE A 102 -0.92 -13.02 -5.62
CA PHE A 102 -1.33 -12.52 -6.93
C PHE A 102 -0.62 -13.35 -8.01
N ASN A 103 -1.36 -14.26 -8.63
CA ASN A 103 -0.83 -15.15 -9.67
C ASN A 103 -0.75 -14.43 -11.03
N ALA A 104 0.27 -13.60 -11.18
CA ALA A 104 0.64 -13.02 -12.47
C ALA A 104 1.55 -14.02 -13.22
N PRO A 105 1.21 -14.44 -14.47
CA PRO A 105 2.03 -15.41 -15.22
C PRO A 105 3.50 -15.01 -15.41
N ALA A 106 3.80 -13.70 -15.41
CA ALA A 106 5.16 -13.18 -15.54
C ALA A 106 5.97 -13.20 -14.22
N CYS A 107 5.35 -13.51 -13.08
CA CYS A 107 5.94 -13.47 -11.74
C CYS A 107 6.18 -14.89 -11.16
N ALA A 108 6.08 -15.92 -12.01
CA ALA A 108 6.26 -17.34 -11.65
C ALA A 108 7.70 -17.82 -11.82
#